data_AF-A0A7K2MPP2-F1
#
_entry.id   AF-A0A7K2MPP2-F1
#
_cell.length_a   1.000
_cell.length_b   1.000
_cell.length_c   1.000
_cell.angle_alpha   90.00
_cell.angle_beta   90.00
_cell.angle_gamma   90.00
#
_symmetry.space_group_name_H-M   'P 1'
#
loop_
_entity.id
_entity.type
_entity.pdbx_description
1 polymer ?
#
loop_
_entity_poly.entity_id
_entity_poly.type
_entity_poly.pdbx_seq_one_letter_code
_entity_poly.pdbx_strand_id
1 'polypeptide(L)' 'MCRHLAYTGPGEPLGALLVTPPHGLYRQSWAPRHQRYGTVNADGFGVGWYAEGDPVPARYRRAGPIWADQSFAD' A
#
# COMPACT_ATOMS: atom_id res chain seq x y z
N MET A 1 7.87 8.82 -9.01
CA MET A 1 8.01 7.38 -9.32
C MET A 1 7.25 6.62 -8.26
N CYS A 2 6.65 5.48 -8.61
CA CYS A 2 5.72 4.77 -7.73
C CYS A 2 6.07 3.28 -7.63
N ARG A 3 5.52 2.64 -6.60
CA ARG A 3 5.51 1.19 -6.40
C ARG A 3 4.07 0.73 -6.27
N HIS A 4 3.74 -0.42 -6.83
CA HIS A 4 2.38 -0.96 -6.81
C HIS A 4 2.40 -2.46 -6.54
N LEU A 5 1.32 -2.95 -5.94
CA LEU A 5 1.03 -4.36 -5.71
C LEU A 5 -0.43 -4.59 -6.10
N ALA A 6 -0.72 -5.73 -6.73
CA ALA A 6 -2.08 -6.22 -6.93
C ALA A 6 -2.14 -7.66 -6.40
N TYR A 7 -3.31 -8.04 -5.88
CA TYR A 7 -3.53 -9.35 -5.31
C TYR A 7 -4.88 -9.89 -5.79
N THR A 8 -4.88 -11.15 -6.21
CA THR A 8 -6.09 -11.90 -6.60
C THR A 8 -5.99 -13.30 -5.99
N GLY A 9 -6.93 -13.65 -5.13
CA GLY A 9 -6.90 -14.89 -4.36
C GLY A 9 -7.96 -14.88 -3.26
N PRO A 10 -7.84 -15.79 -2.27
CA PRO A 10 -8.65 -15.77 -1.06
C PRO A 10 -8.63 -14.42 -0.36
N GLY A 11 -9.67 -14.08 0.40
CA GLY A 11 -9.72 -12.83 1.16
C GLY A 11 -8.55 -12.73 2.15
N GLU A 12 -7.78 -11.65 2.05
CA GLU A 12 -6.60 -11.40 2.88
C GLU A 12 -6.65 -9.99 3.49
N PRO A 13 -6.24 -9.81 4.76
CA PRO A 13 -6.10 -8.49 5.36
C PRO A 13 -5.07 -7.66 4.58
N LEU A 14 -5.38 -6.38 4.36
CA LEU A 14 -4.46 -5.46 3.68
C LEU A 14 -3.07 -5.42 4.34
N GLY A 15 -3.02 -5.47 5.68
CA GLY A 15 -1.77 -5.52 6.44
C GLY A 15 -0.88 -6.70 6.05
N ALA A 16 -1.45 -7.89 5.82
CA ALA A 16 -0.71 -9.09 5.45
C ALA A 16 -0.01 -8.97 4.08
N LEU A 17 -0.59 -8.18 3.17
CA LEU A 17 -0.06 -7.96 1.82
C LEU A 17 0.87 -6.74 1.75
N LEU A 18 0.55 -5.67 2.48
CA LEU A 18 1.17 -4.36 2.31
C LEU A 18 2.22 -4.04 3.39
N VAL A 19 1.99 -4.49 4.64
CA VAL A 19 2.74 -4.06 5.83
C VAL A 19 3.63 -5.16 6.36
N THR A 20 3.06 -6.32 6.67
CA THR A 20 3.73 -7.46 7.31
C THR A 20 4.95 -7.98 6.52
N PRO A 21 4.93 -8.06 5.17
CA PRO A 21 6.08 -8.57 4.46
C PRO A 21 7.32 -7.70 4.70
N PRO A 22 8.51 -8.28 4.97
CA PRO A 22 9.70 -7.52 5.34
C PRO A 22 10.19 -6.56 4.25
N HIS A 23 9.73 -6.75 3.01
CA HIS A 23 9.97 -5.87 1.87
C HIS A 23 8.66 -5.46 1.19
N GLY A 24 7.56 -5.40 1.96
CA GLY A 24 6.22 -5.02 1.52
C GLY A 24 6.14 -3.58 1.02
N LEU A 25 4.98 -3.22 0.48
CA LEU A 25 4.77 -1.90 -0.13
C LEU A 25 4.93 -0.76 0.88
N TYR A 26 4.55 -1.00 2.14
CA TYR A 26 4.80 -0.08 3.25
C TYR A 26 6.30 0.25 3.37
N ARG A 27 7.18 -0.76 3.52
CA ARG A 27 8.63 -0.52 3.60
C ARG A 27 9.22 0.08 2.33
N GLN A 28 8.73 -0.30 1.16
CA GLN A 28 9.17 0.25 -0.12
C GLN A 28 8.90 1.76 -0.25
N SER A 29 8.03 2.34 0.58
CA SER A 29 7.79 3.78 0.57
C SER A 29 9.00 4.60 1.00
N TRP A 30 9.84 4.11 1.91
CA TRP A 30 11.09 4.79 2.32
C TRP A 30 12.37 4.01 2.02
N ALA A 31 12.28 2.71 1.74
CA ALA A 31 13.43 1.85 1.44
C ALA A 31 13.17 0.90 0.25
N PRO A 32 12.91 1.43 -0.96
CA PRO A 32 12.73 0.59 -2.15
C PRO A 32 14.08 -0.01 -2.61
N ARG A 33 14.11 -1.32 -2.86
CA ARG A 33 15.36 -2.02 -3.23
C ARG A 33 15.74 -1.91 -4.71
N HIS A 34 14.74 -1.89 -5.59
CA HIS A 34 14.94 -1.99 -7.05
C HIS A 34 14.42 -0.75 -7.80
N GLN A 35 14.25 0.37 -7.11
CA GLN A 35 13.79 1.63 -7.70
C GLN A 35 14.99 2.42 -8.24
N ARG A 36 14.99 2.68 -9.55
CA ARG A 36 16.10 3.40 -10.22
C ARG A 36 15.99 4.92 -10.11
N TYR A 37 14.78 5.44 -9.98
CA TYR A 37 14.48 6.88 -9.98
C TYR A 37 13.59 7.23 -8.79
N GLY A 38 13.93 8.30 -8.07
CA GLY A 38 13.29 8.70 -6.82
C GLY A 38 13.80 7.88 -5.63
N THR A 39 14.29 8.57 -4.59
CA THR A 39 14.86 7.95 -3.38
C THR A 39 13.79 7.29 -2.51
N VAL A 40 12.59 7.88 -2.48
CA VAL A 40 11.45 7.47 -1.67
C VAL A 40 10.15 7.62 -2.47
N ASN A 41 9.07 7.02 -1.97
CA ASN A 41 7.70 7.19 -2.45
C ASN A 41 6.88 7.84 -1.31
N ALA A 42 7.05 9.15 -1.11
CA ALA A 42 6.51 9.89 0.03
C ALA A 42 5.28 10.75 -0.31
N ASP A 43 5.00 10.93 -1.60
CA ASP A 43 4.06 11.95 -2.11
C ASP A 43 2.59 11.49 -2.12
N GLY A 44 2.26 10.55 -1.24
CA GLY A 44 0.94 9.95 -1.13
C GLY A 44 0.92 8.45 -1.38
N PHE A 45 -0.20 7.84 -0.98
CA PHE A 45 -0.47 6.43 -1.22
C PHE A 45 -1.96 6.18 -1.41
N GLY A 46 -2.27 5.00 -1.92
CA GLY A 46 -3.64 4.53 -1.95
C GLY A 46 -3.73 3.02 -1.97
N VAL A 47 -4.82 2.51 -1.40
CA VAL A 47 -5.22 1.11 -1.48
C VAL A 47 -6.68 1.05 -1.93
N GLY A 48 -6.98 0.06 -2.77
CA GLY A 48 -8.34 -0.27 -3.17
C GLY A 48 -8.58 -1.76 -3.00
N TRP A 49 -9.80 -2.12 -2.62
CA TRP A 49 -10.21 -3.50 -2.44
C TRP A 49 -11.68 -3.66 -2.80
N TYR A 50 -12.06 -4.89 -3.15
CA TYR A 50 -13.44 -5.29 -3.31
C TYR A 50 -13.87 -5.96 -2.01
N ALA A 51 -14.85 -5.38 -1.32
CA ALA A 51 -15.47 -6.01 -0.17
C ALA A 51 -16.55 -6.99 -0.66
N GLU A 52 -16.76 -8.07 0.09
CA GLU A 52 -17.80 -9.04 -0.24
C GLU A 52 -19.18 -8.35 -0.25
N GLY A 53 -19.93 -8.54 -1.33
CA GLY A 53 -21.25 -7.94 -1.51
C GLY A 53 -21.25 -6.47 -1.96
N ASP A 54 -20.10 -5.80 -2.05
CA ASP A 54 -20.02 -4.42 -2.56
C ASP A 54 -19.85 -4.43 -4.10
N PRO A 55 -20.77 -3.85 -4.88
CA PRO A 55 -20.64 -3.75 -6.33
C PRO A 55 -19.52 -2.80 -6.79
N VAL A 56 -18.98 -1.95 -5.90
CA VAL A 56 -17.93 -0.99 -6.22
C VAL A 56 -16.69 -1.16 -5.31
N PRO A 57 -15.49 -0.86 -5.80
CA PRO A 57 -14.30 -0.97 -4.97
C PRO A 57 -14.25 0.17 -3.94
N ALA A 58 -13.96 -0.20 -2.69
CA ALA A 58 -13.56 0.74 -1.66
C ALA A 58 -12.17 1.29 -1.99
N ARG A 59 -11.92 2.55 -1.58
CA ARG A 59 -10.64 3.24 -1.82
C ARG A 59 -10.26 4.07 -0.61
N TYR A 60 -9.02 3.91 -0.17
CA TYR A 60 -8.40 4.75 0.85
C TYR A 60 -7.20 5.45 0.24
N ARG A 61 -7.18 6.80 0.27
CA ARG A 61 -6.11 7.62 -0.34
C ARG A 61 -5.68 8.73 0.61
N ARG A 62 -4.39 9.04 0.59
CA ARG A 62 -3.77 10.15 1.33
C ARG A 62 -2.71 10.82 0.49
N ALA A 63 -2.52 12.12 0.72
CA ALA A 63 -1.45 12.91 0.09
C ALA A 63 -0.12 12.83 0.86
N GLY A 64 -0.16 12.44 2.15
CA GLY A 64 1.03 12.26 2.97
C GLY A 64 1.67 10.87 2.80
N PRO A 65 2.90 10.70 3.31
CA PRO A 65 3.59 9.42 3.23
C PRO A 65 2.88 8.35 4.06
N ILE A 66 2.90 7.11 3.58
CA ILE A 66 2.20 5.98 4.21
C ILE A 66 2.65 5.70 5.66
N TRP A 67 3.90 6.00 6.01
CA TRP A 67 4.43 5.82 7.36
C TRP A 67 3.96 6.89 8.36
N ALA A 68 3.38 8.00 7.89
CA ALA A 68 2.84 9.05 8.74
C ALA A 68 1.33 8.91 8.97
N ASP A 69 0.66 7.98 8.30
CA ASP A 69 -0.76 7.69 8.51
C ASP A 69 -0.92 6.63 9.61
N GLN A 70 -1.26 7.08 10.82
CA GLN A 70 -1.47 6.20 11.97
C GLN A 70 -2.60 5.21 11.73
N SER A 71 -3.67 5.63 11.03
CA SER A 71 -4.82 4.78 10.73
C SER A 71 -4.52 3.66 9.73
N PHE A 72 -3.37 3.71 9.05
CA PHE A 72 -3.00 2.70 8.05
C PHE A 72 -2.05 1.63 8.58
N ALA A 73 -1.25 1.94 9.61
CA ALA A 73 -0.24 1.04 10.15
C ALA A 73 -0.73 0.18 11.33
N ASP A 74 -1.90 0.52 11.89
CA ASP A 74 -2.60 -0.24 12.94
C ASP A 74 -3.21 -1.55 12.38
#